data_AF-A0A2S9FGD3-F1
#
_entry.id   AF-A0A2S9FGD3-F1
#
_cell.length_a   1.000
_cell.length_b   1.000
_cell.length_c   1.000
_cell.angle_alpha   90.00
_cell.angle_beta   90.00
_cell.angle_gamma   90.00
#
_symmetry.space_group_name_H-M   'P 1'
#
loop_
_entity.id
_entity.type
_entity.pdbx_description
1 polymer ?
#
loop_
_entity_poly.entity_id
_entity_poly.type
_entity_poly.pdbx_seq_one_letter_code
_entity_poly.pdbx_strand_id
1 'polypeptide(L)'
;QHNQQRTTESIADDRYEFRWDRAGAPVSGDVASESFTWILIGDDPEAVRPLIDVLAARGHRHRLIGLPVSDADEEQLVHELSSAADDPQLRIVNVAALESDATPSMRSLLRMQHRVLGGTRRLFRAATTAGLRRPIWVVTRGAQRVTDADTVSPDQSCMWGFGRAAALELPQVWGGLADLSGGTSGDVAAEWSGFVDRITTPDDSGHREDQIALRDQTVYVPRLVRRATQPSGTPLQLRDNATYLVTGGLGSIGL
;
A
#
# COMPACT_ATOMS: atom_id res chain seq x y z
N GLN A 1 -30.54 38.26 -16.17
CA GLN A 1 -31.36 37.75 -15.07
C GLN A 1 -31.54 36.22 -15.07
N HIS A 2 -30.81 35.45 -15.90
CA HIS A 2 -30.92 33.98 -15.96
C HIS A 2 -29.82 33.24 -15.17
N ASN A 3 -28.99 33.95 -14.39
CA ASN A 3 -27.77 33.40 -13.75
C ASN A 3 -27.75 33.54 -12.22
N GLN A 4 -28.87 33.89 -11.57
CA GLN A 4 -28.94 34.17 -10.13
C GLN A 4 -29.75 33.15 -9.32
N GLN A 5 -30.13 32.02 -9.89
CA GLN A 5 -30.89 30.96 -9.19
C GLN A 5 -30.36 29.55 -9.48
N ARG A 6 -29.03 29.36 -9.50
CA ARG A 6 -28.49 28.05 -9.09
C ARG A 6 -28.43 28.08 -7.56
N THR A 7 -29.54 27.74 -6.93
CA THR A 7 -29.56 27.28 -5.55
C THR A 7 -28.37 26.34 -5.36
N THR A 8 -27.46 26.69 -4.47
CA THR A 8 -26.36 25.81 -4.06
C THR A 8 -26.99 24.53 -3.53
N GLU A 9 -27.01 23.47 -4.34
CA GLU A 9 -27.34 22.15 -3.84
C GLU A 9 -26.42 21.88 -2.65
N SER A 10 -27.01 21.37 -1.57
CA SER A 10 -26.28 21.13 -0.33
C SER A 10 -25.21 20.07 -0.59
N ILE A 11 -23.94 20.49 -0.67
CA ILE A 11 -22.79 19.58 -0.78
C ILE A 11 -22.51 18.81 0.52
N ALA A 12 -23.34 18.98 1.56
CA ALA A 12 -23.15 18.35 2.85
C ALA A 12 -23.19 16.82 2.73
N ASP A 13 -24.04 16.29 1.86
CA ASP A 13 -24.26 14.85 1.68
C ASP A 13 -23.29 14.19 0.69
N ASP A 14 -22.47 14.98 -0.01
CA ASP A 14 -21.52 14.50 -1.02
C ASP A 14 -20.06 14.49 -0.51
N ARG A 15 -19.86 14.73 0.78
CA ARG A 15 -18.53 14.82 1.39
C ARG A 15 -18.18 13.55 2.14
N TYR A 16 -17.09 12.93 1.71
CA TYR A 16 -16.55 11.72 2.31
C TYR A 16 -15.09 11.90 2.70
N GLU A 17 -14.63 11.11 3.65
CA GLU A 17 -13.22 10.99 4.01
C GLU A 17 -12.89 9.53 4.35
N PHE A 18 -11.60 9.18 4.25
CA PHE A 18 -11.13 7.92 4.78
C PHE A 18 -10.92 8.05 6.29
N ARG A 19 -11.51 7.13 7.05
CA ARG A 19 -11.24 6.91 8.46
C ARG A 19 -10.55 5.56 8.64
N TRP A 20 -9.51 5.54 9.46
CA TRP A 20 -8.79 4.31 9.79
C TRP A 20 -9.35 3.74 11.10
N ASP A 21 -10.09 2.65 11.00
CA ASP A 21 -10.68 1.96 12.15
C ASP A 21 -9.74 0.88 12.64
N ARG A 22 -9.66 0.65 13.95
CA ARG A 22 -8.91 -0.49 14.48
C ARG A 22 -9.58 -1.78 14.04
N ALA A 23 -8.82 -2.68 13.45
CA ALA A 23 -9.28 -4.02 13.15
C ALA A 23 -9.54 -4.77 14.47
N GLY A 24 -10.55 -5.64 14.47
CA GLY A 24 -10.75 -6.59 15.57
C GLY A 24 -9.52 -7.48 15.72
N ALA A 25 -9.27 -7.99 16.94
CA ALA A 25 -8.19 -8.94 17.16
C ALA A 25 -8.36 -10.14 16.21
N PRO A 26 -7.30 -10.57 15.51
CA PRO A 26 -7.38 -11.80 14.73
C PRO A 26 -7.81 -12.93 15.67
N VAL A 27 -8.74 -13.75 15.21
CA VAL A 27 -9.09 -14.98 15.93
C VAL A 27 -7.79 -15.79 16.00
N SER A 28 -7.30 -16.01 17.22
CA SER A 28 -6.09 -16.80 17.46
C SER A 28 -6.35 -18.23 17.01
N GLY A 29 -6.12 -18.50 15.72
CA GLY A 29 -5.93 -19.85 15.23
C GLY A 29 -4.56 -20.31 15.69
N ASP A 30 -4.49 -21.52 16.22
CA ASP A 30 -3.25 -22.16 16.64
C ASP A 30 -2.42 -22.50 15.38
N VAL A 31 -1.81 -21.50 14.73
CA VAL A 31 -0.90 -21.67 13.59
C VAL A 31 0.51 -21.98 14.12
N ALA A 32 0.60 -22.82 15.14
CA ALA A 32 1.84 -23.18 15.81
C ALA A 32 2.42 -24.45 15.18
N SER A 33 2.87 -24.40 13.90
CA SER A 33 3.94 -25.27 13.36
C SER A 33 4.23 -25.14 11.86
N GLU A 34 3.48 -24.35 11.08
CA GLU A 34 3.70 -24.33 9.62
C GLU A 34 4.82 -23.38 9.19
N SER A 35 5.84 -23.93 8.52
CA SER A 35 6.91 -23.14 7.90
C SER A 35 6.47 -22.62 6.53
N PHE A 36 6.39 -21.31 6.35
CA PHE A 36 6.07 -20.70 5.05
C PHE A 36 7.30 -20.48 4.17
N THR A 37 7.08 -20.44 2.85
CA THR A 37 8.08 -20.03 1.86
C THR A 37 7.78 -18.61 1.41
N TRP A 38 8.76 -17.71 1.48
CA TRP A 38 8.60 -16.29 1.19
C TRP A 38 9.41 -15.86 -0.02
N ILE A 39 8.75 -15.24 -0.99
CA ILE A 39 9.40 -14.50 -2.06
C ILE A 39 9.21 -13.01 -1.78
N LEU A 40 10.31 -12.34 -1.44
CA LEU A 40 10.35 -10.90 -1.26
C LEU A 40 10.81 -10.27 -2.58
N ILE A 41 10.06 -9.31 -3.10
CA ILE A 41 10.40 -8.58 -4.33
C ILE A 41 10.90 -7.18 -3.96
N GLY A 42 12.18 -6.90 -4.21
CA GLY A 42 12.80 -5.62 -3.89
C GLY A 42 14.31 -5.62 -4.08
N ASP A 43 14.86 -4.41 -4.14
CA ASP A 43 16.27 -4.18 -4.50
C ASP A 43 17.15 -3.72 -3.31
N ASP A 44 16.56 -3.44 -2.14
CA ASP A 44 17.28 -2.94 -0.95
C ASP A 44 17.19 -3.96 0.20
N PRO A 45 18.21 -4.84 0.37
CA PRO A 45 18.26 -5.82 1.44
C PRO A 45 18.28 -5.22 2.85
N GLU A 46 18.81 -4.01 3.02
CA GLU A 46 18.92 -3.35 4.32
C GLU A 46 17.56 -2.79 4.76
N ALA A 47 16.78 -2.23 3.82
CA ALA A 47 15.42 -1.76 4.09
C ALA A 47 14.48 -2.90 4.58
N VAL A 48 14.73 -4.12 4.11
CA VAL A 48 13.91 -5.31 4.38
C VAL A 48 14.51 -6.24 5.43
N ARG A 49 15.69 -5.92 5.97
CA ARG A 49 16.39 -6.69 7.01
C ARG A 49 15.47 -7.06 8.19
N PRO A 50 14.66 -6.14 8.76
CA PRO A 50 13.81 -6.49 9.89
C PRO A 50 12.76 -7.55 9.56
N LEU A 51 12.22 -7.56 8.33
CA LEU A 51 11.32 -8.63 7.88
C LEU A 51 12.08 -9.95 7.76
N ILE A 52 13.26 -9.93 7.14
CA ILE A 52 14.11 -11.12 6.99
C ILE A 52 14.43 -11.75 8.36
N ASP A 53 14.77 -10.93 9.35
CA ASP A 53 15.09 -11.39 10.70
C ASP A 53 13.87 -12.00 11.39
N VAL A 54 12.68 -11.39 11.25
CA VAL A 54 11.41 -11.96 11.74
C VAL A 54 11.11 -13.30 11.08
N LEU A 55 11.28 -13.41 9.76
CA LEU A 55 11.06 -14.66 9.02
C LEU A 55 12.04 -15.75 9.47
N ALA A 56 13.32 -15.42 9.61
CA ALA A 56 14.36 -16.35 10.05
C ALA A 56 14.13 -16.83 11.49
N ALA A 57 13.79 -15.93 12.41
CA ALA A 57 13.47 -16.26 13.80
C ALA A 57 12.26 -17.19 13.93
N ARG A 58 11.31 -17.11 13.00
CA ARG A 58 10.12 -17.97 12.91
C ARG A 58 10.33 -19.25 12.09
N GLY A 59 11.56 -19.52 11.62
CA GLY A 59 11.89 -20.71 10.84
C GLY A 59 11.30 -20.72 9.43
N HIS A 60 10.91 -19.57 8.89
CA HIS A 60 10.41 -19.45 7.52
C HIS A 60 11.55 -19.38 6.50
N ARG A 61 11.36 -20.06 5.36
CA ARG A 61 12.29 -19.94 4.22
C ARG A 61 11.98 -18.65 3.48
N HIS A 62 13.00 -17.90 3.10
CA HIS A 62 12.81 -16.67 2.34
C HIS A 62 13.84 -16.53 1.22
N ARG A 63 13.46 -15.81 0.18
CA ARG A 63 14.34 -15.42 -0.92
C ARG A 63 14.00 -14.00 -1.36
N LEU A 64 15.01 -13.17 -1.52
CA LEU A 64 14.89 -11.83 -2.09
C LEU A 64 15.17 -11.90 -3.59
N ILE A 65 14.25 -11.42 -4.41
CA ILE A 65 14.38 -11.29 -5.86
C ILE A 65 14.28 -9.81 -6.21
N GLY A 66 15.18 -9.33 -7.08
CA GLY A 66 15.16 -7.96 -7.55
C GLY A 66 13.85 -7.61 -8.27
N LEU A 67 13.47 -6.34 -8.24
CA LEU A 67 12.31 -5.88 -8.97
C LEU A 67 12.60 -5.94 -10.49
N PRO A 68 11.74 -6.56 -11.33
CA PRO A 68 12.01 -6.67 -12.75
C PRO A 68 11.99 -5.30 -13.42
N VAL A 69 13.05 -4.94 -14.16
CA VAL A 69 13.18 -3.65 -14.86
C VAL A 69 13.23 -3.81 -16.38
N SER A 70 13.49 -5.03 -16.86
CA SER A 70 13.54 -5.39 -18.27
C SER A 70 12.59 -6.57 -18.60
N ASP A 71 12.44 -6.87 -19.89
CA ASP A 71 11.68 -8.04 -20.34
C ASP A 71 12.37 -9.35 -19.93
N ALA A 72 13.71 -9.39 -19.96
CA ALA A 72 14.48 -10.54 -19.50
C ALA A 72 14.28 -10.82 -18.01
N ASP A 73 14.25 -9.76 -17.17
CA ASP A 73 13.96 -9.93 -15.74
C ASP A 73 12.52 -10.42 -15.51
N GLU A 74 11.57 -9.94 -16.31
CA GLU A 74 10.16 -10.38 -16.25
C GLU A 74 10.05 -11.87 -16.62
N GLU A 75 10.72 -12.32 -17.68
CA GLU A 75 10.78 -13.74 -18.07
C GLU A 75 11.43 -14.62 -17.00
N GLN A 76 12.53 -14.17 -16.41
CA GLN A 76 13.17 -14.86 -15.30
C GLN A 76 12.21 -14.96 -14.09
N LEU A 77 11.51 -13.86 -13.77
CA LEU A 77 10.54 -13.85 -12.68
C LEU A 77 9.35 -14.78 -12.97
N VAL A 78 8.88 -14.89 -14.21
CA VAL A 78 7.87 -15.88 -14.59
C VAL A 78 8.35 -17.29 -14.25
N HIS A 79 9.59 -17.64 -14.60
CA HIS A 79 10.15 -18.96 -14.29
C HIS A 79 10.21 -19.22 -12.78
N GLU A 80 10.71 -18.24 -12.02
CA GLU A 80 10.80 -18.33 -10.57
C GLU A 80 9.42 -18.50 -9.90
N LEU A 81 8.42 -17.72 -10.32
CA LEU A 81 7.06 -17.82 -9.79
C LEU A 81 6.37 -19.13 -10.20
N SER A 82 6.60 -19.60 -11.42
CA SER A 82 6.04 -20.87 -11.91
C SER A 82 6.58 -22.05 -11.12
N SER A 83 7.88 -22.05 -10.80
CA SER A 83 8.53 -23.10 -10.02
C SER A 83 7.99 -23.22 -8.58
N ALA A 84 7.44 -22.13 -8.03
CA ALA A 84 6.92 -22.06 -6.68
C ALA A 84 5.38 -22.10 -6.63
N ALA A 85 4.68 -22.10 -7.76
CA ALA A 85 3.23 -21.89 -7.84
C ALA A 85 2.42 -22.96 -7.08
N ASP A 86 2.91 -24.19 -7.08
CA ASP A 86 2.25 -25.34 -6.44
C ASP A 86 2.45 -25.38 -4.91
N ASP A 87 3.35 -24.56 -4.34
CA ASP A 87 3.57 -24.49 -2.90
C ASP A 87 2.38 -23.77 -2.21
N PRO A 88 1.54 -24.48 -1.40
CA PRO A 88 0.42 -23.87 -0.70
C PRO A 88 0.85 -22.88 0.38
N GLN A 89 2.08 -23.01 0.86
CA GLN A 89 2.69 -22.17 1.88
C GLN A 89 3.48 -21.00 1.28
N LEU A 90 3.42 -20.79 -0.04
CA LEU A 90 4.03 -19.63 -0.67
C LEU A 90 3.37 -18.32 -0.21
N ARG A 91 4.19 -17.34 0.15
CA ARG A 91 3.84 -15.94 0.40
C ARG A 91 4.71 -15.05 -0.47
N ILE A 92 4.10 -14.08 -1.13
CA ILE A 92 4.81 -13.12 -1.99
C ILE A 92 4.56 -11.72 -1.48
N VAL A 93 5.65 -10.98 -1.25
CA VAL A 93 5.59 -9.62 -0.73
C VAL A 93 6.46 -8.71 -1.57
N ASN A 94 5.83 -7.72 -2.21
CA ASN A 94 6.52 -6.63 -2.86
C ASN A 94 6.89 -5.56 -1.83
N VAL A 95 8.18 -5.43 -1.60
CA VAL A 95 8.81 -4.50 -0.66
C VAL A 95 9.68 -3.47 -1.39
N ALA A 96 9.58 -3.39 -2.73
CA ALA A 96 10.44 -2.54 -3.55
C ALA A 96 10.25 -1.02 -3.32
N ALA A 97 9.12 -0.64 -2.71
CA ALA A 97 8.86 0.73 -2.30
C ALA A 97 9.68 1.16 -1.07
N LEU A 98 10.18 0.20 -0.27
CA LEU A 98 10.95 0.47 0.94
C LEU A 98 12.40 0.82 0.59
N GLU A 99 12.98 1.76 1.35
CA GLU A 99 14.37 2.21 1.22
C GLU A 99 14.97 2.43 2.62
N SER A 100 16.25 2.13 2.76
CA SER A 100 17.02 2.31 4.00
C SER A 100 17.36 3.79 4.27
N ASP A 101 17.49 4.60 3.22
CA ASP A 101 17.67 6.06 3.28
C ASP A 101 16.44 6.78 2.68
N ALA A 102 15.37 6.86 3.48
CA ALA A 102 14.04 7.27 3.04
C ALA A 102 13.79 8.79 3.06
N THR A 103 14.83 9.62 2.93
CA THR A 103 14.65 11.08 2.89
C THR A 103 13.91 11.49 1.61
N PRO A 104 12.70 12.10 1.70
CA PRO A 104 11.95 12.48 0.52
C PRO A 104 12.72 13.46 -0.37
N SER A 105 12.83 13.15 -1.66
CA SER A 105 13.57 13.92 -2.63
C SER A 105 13.00 13.76 -4.05
N MET A 106 13.38 14.63 -4.97
CA MET A 106 13.02 14.44 -6.39
C MET A 106 13.56 13.11 -6.93
N ARG A 107 14.71 12.65 -6.43
CA ARG A 107 15.32 11.38 -6.83
C ARG A 107 14.50 10.18 -6.35
N SER A 108 14.04 10.18 -5.10
CA SER A 108 13.17 9.10 -4.58
C SER A 108 11.83 9.08 -5.33
N LEU A 109 11.26 10.25 -5.63
CA LEU A 109 10.03 10.34 -6.44
C LEU A 109 10.22 9.77 -7.87
N LEU A 110 11.29 10.15 -8.56
CA LEU A 110 11.61 9.64 -9.90
C LEU A 110 11.87 8.12 -9.88
N ARG A 111 12.57 7.61 -8.86
CA ARG A 111 12.76 6.17 -8.65
C ARG A 111 11.40 5.47 -8.50
N MET A 112 10.51 6.01 -7.67
CA MET A 112 9.18 5.42 -7.49
C MET A 112 8.41 5.36 -8.81
N GLN A 113 8.40 6.47 -9.56
CA GLN A 113 7.64 6.60 -10.80
C GLN A 113 8.19 5.72 -11.94
N HIS A 114 9.49 5.77 -12.18
CA HIS A 114 10.10 5.14 -13.35
C HIS A 114 10.57 3.71 -13.11
N ARG A 115 10.87 3.34 -11.86
CA ARG A 115 11.39 2.00 -11.52
C ARG A 115 10.37 1.19 -10.73
N VAL A 116 9.93 1.69 -9.57
CA VAL A 116 9.11 0.88 -8.64
C VAL A 116 7.73 0.58 -9.21
N LEU A 117 7.02 1.59 -9.74
CA LEU A 117 5.72 1.39 -10.38
C LEU A 117 5.83 0.50 -11.63
N GLY A 118 6.80 0.78 -12.49
CA GLY A 118 7.05 0.01 -13.71
C GLY A 118 7.33 -1.46 -13.41
N GLY A 119 8.24 -1.73 -12.47
CA GLY A 119 8.60 -3.08 -12.08
C GLY A 119 7.53 -3.79 -11.26
N THR A 120 6.74 -3.08 -10.45
CA THR A 120 5.57 -3.66 -9.77
C THR A 120 4.53 -4.12 -10.80
N ARG A 121 4.27 -3.31 -11.83
CA ARG A 121 3.41 -3.73 -12.95
C ARG A 121 3.93 -4.99 -13.62
N ARG A 122 5.25 -5.08 -13.88
CA ARG A 122 5.90 -6.27 -14.46
C ARG A 122 5.78 -7.49 -13.55
N LEU A 123 5.92 -7.34 -12.22
CA LEU A 123 5.67 -8.41 -11.24
C LEU A 123 4.26 -8.98 -11.37
N PHE A 124 3.22 -8.14 -11.42
CA PHE A 124 1.84 -8.60 -11.56
C PHE A 124 1.57 -9.26 -12.92
N ARG A 125 2.19 -8.77 -14.00
CA ARG A 125 2.16 -9.44 -15.31
C ARG A 125 2.84 -10.81 -15.24
N ALA A 126 4.04 -10.90 -14.67
CA ALA A 126 4.77 -12.14 -14.51
C ALA A 126 3.97 -13.17 -13.69
N ALA A 127 3.35 -12.75 -12.58
CA ALA A 127 2.51 -13.61 -11.75
C ALA A 127 1.31 -14.15 -12.52
N THR A 128 0.67 -13.31 -13.34
CA THR A 128 -0.46 -13.72 -14.17
C THR A 128 -0.02 -14.68 -15.28
N THR A 129 1.10 -14.40 -15.95
CA THR A 129 1.70 -15.27 -16.98
C THR A 129 2.12 -16.63 -16.41
N ALA A 130 2.64 -16.66 -15.18
CA ALA A 130 2.99 -17.88 -14.45
C ALA A 130 1.77 -18.70 -14.00
N GLY A 131 0.54 -18.22 -14.24
CA GLY A 131 -0.70 -18.88 -13.80
C GLY A 131 -0.85 -18.93 -12.27
N LEU A 132 -0.17 -18.02 -11.56
CA LEU A 132 -0.14 -18.00 -10.11
C LEU A 132 -1.53 -17.74 -9.51
N ARG A 133 -1.87 -18.45 -8.44
CA ARG A 133 -3.10 -18.23 -7.64
C ARG A 133 -2.79 -17.91 -6.19
N ARG A 134 -1.66 -17.23 -5.96
CA ARG A 134 -1.16 -16.86 -4.64
C ARG A 134 -1.20 -15.34 -4.49
N PRO A 135 -1.69 -14.83 -3.35
CA PRO A 135 -1.83 -13.40 -3.12
C PRO A 135 -0.47 -12.72 -3.00
N ILE A 136 -0.30 -11.61 -3.72
CA ILE A 136 0.85 -10.70 -3.62
C ILE A 136 0.45 -9.53 -2.73
N TRP A 137 1.21 -9.30 -1.67
CA TRP A 137 1.08 -8.13 -0.81
C TRP A 137 2.07 -7.04 -1.22
N VAL A 138 1.62 -5.78 -1.26
CA VAL A 138 2.47 -4.62 -1.53
C VAL A 138 2.64 -3.84 -0.23
N VAL A 139 3.89 -3.63 0.20
CA VAL A 139 4.20 -2.97 1.46
C VAL A 139 4.77 -1.58 1.21
N THR A 140 4.20 -0.59 1.91
CA THR A 140 4.70 0.78 2.00
C THR A 140 5.05 1.11 3.45
N ARG A 141 5.72 2.25 3.65
CA ARG A 141 6.08 2.77 4.97
C ARG A 141 5.76 4.27 5.04
N GLY A 142 4.91 4.65 5.99
CA GLY A 142 4.52 6.04 6.22
C GLY A 142 3.79 6.69 5.05
N ALA A 143 3.21 5.91 4.14
CA ALA A 143 2.48 6.43 2.98
C ALA A 143 1.08 6.91 3.35
N GLN A 144 0.53 6.46 4.49
CA GLN A 144 -0.81 6.78 4.94
C GLN A 144 -0.79 7.54 6.28
N ARG A 145 -1.67 8.54 6.41
CA ARG A 145 -1.99 9.16 7.69
C ARG A 145 -3.08 8.34 8.38
N VAL A 146 -2.68 7.51 9.33
CA VAL A 146 -3.53 6.57 10.06
C VAL A 146 -3.87 7.12 11.44
N THR A 147 -2.89 7.73 12.10
CA THR A 147 -3.03 8.40 13.40
C THR A 147 -2.54 9.85 13.36
N ASP A 148 -2.82 10.62 14.40
CA ASP A 148 -2.33 12.00 14.51
C ASP A 148 -0.81 12.10 14.71
N ALA A 149 -0.16 11.00 15.11
CA ALA A 149 1.30 10.92 15.25
C ALA A 149 2.01 10.70 13.91
N ASP A 150 1.28 10.34 12.84
CA ASP A 150 1.88 10.03 11.56
C ASP A 150 2.38 11.30 10.84
N THR A 151 3.63 11.24 10.41
CA THR A 151 4.18 12.12 9.37
C THR A 151 4.16 11.37 8.05
N VAL A 152 3.40 11.88 7.07
CA VAL A 152 3.22 11.22 5.77
C VAL A 152 4.39 11.51 4.84
N SER A 153 4.95 10.44 4.26
CA SER A 153 5.81 10.51 3.08
C SER A 153 4.99 10.17 1.82
N PRO A 154 4.75 11.15 0.92
CA PRO A 154 3.87 10.93 -0.22
C PRO A 154 4.50 10.06 -1.31
N ASP A 155 5.82 9.87 -1.31
CA ASP A 155 6.57 9.21 -2.38
C ASP A 155 5.99 7.83 -2.71
N GLN A 156 5.64 7.03 -1.69
CA GLN A 156 5.12 5.67 -1.86
C GLN A 156 3.59 5.62 -2.08
N SER A 157 2.90 6.77 -2.00
CA SER A 157 1.42 6.83 -2.08
C SER A 157 0.87 6.37 -3.43
N CYS A 158 1.64 6.50 -4.52
CA CYS A 158 1.21 6.00 -5.82
C CYS A 158 0.98 4.49 -5.84
N MET A 159 1.62 3.74 -4.92
CA MET A 159 1.41 2.29 -4.80
C MET A 159 0.03 1.93 -4.29
N TRP A 160 -0.58 2.79 -3.48
CA TRP A 160 -1.97 2.63 -3.05
C TRP A 160 -2.96 2.83 -4.19
N GLY A 161 -2.67 3.78 -5.10
CA GLY A 161 -3.44 3.95 -6.34
C GLY A 161 -3.34 2.73 -7.25
N PHE A 162 -2.12 2.25 -7.49
CA PHE A 162 -1.86 1.03 -8.26
C PHE A 162 -2.57 -0.18 -7.64
N GLY A 163 -2.42 -0.39 -6.33
CA GLY A 163 -2.97 -1.56 -5.64
C GLY A 163 -4.49 -1.63 -5.70
N ARG A 164 -5.18 -0.48 -5.57
CA ARG A 164 -6.64 -0.44 -5.74
C ARG A 164 -7.11 -0.79 -7.15
N ALA A 165 -6.33 -0.47 -8.18
CA ALA A 165 -6.62 -0.93 -9.55
C ALA A 165 -6.32 -2.44 -9.70
N ALA A 166 -5.17 -2.90 -9.21
CA ALA A 166 -4.78 -4.31 -9.25
C ALA A 166 -5.77 -5.23 -8.51
N ALA A 167 -6.36 -4.76 -7.41
CA ALA A 167 -7.41 -5.47 -6.68
C ALA A 167 -8.63 -5.80 -7.54
N LEU A 168 -8.99 -4.89 -8.46
CA LEU A 168 -10.14 -5.03 -9.36
C LEU A 168 -9.78 -5.80 -10.62
N GLU A 169 -8.59 -5.58 -11.18
CA GLU A 169 -8.17 -6.17 -12.45
C GLU A 169 -7.60 -7.58 -12.30
N LEU A 170 -6.92 -7.88 -11.18
CA LEU A 170 -6.17 -9.10 -10.93
C LEU A 170 -6.51 -9.75 -9.57
N PRO A 171 -7.80 -9.95 -9.23
CA PRO A 171 -8.21 -10.46 -7.91
C PRO A 171 -7.62 -11.83 -7.56
N GLN A 172 -7.27 -12.65 -8.56
CA GLN A 172 -6.69 -13.98 -8.38
C GLN A 172 -5.26 -13.99 -7.79
N VAL A 173 -4.52 -12.89 -7.95
CA VAL A 173 -3.15 -12.72 -7.41
C VAL A 173 -3.07 -11.55 -6.44
N TRP A 174 -4.17 -10.84 -6.19
CA TRP A 174 -4.18 -9.73 -5.25
C TRP A 174 -4.23 -10.22 -3.80
N GLY A 175 -3.25 -9.80 -3.01
CA GLY A 175 -3.22 -10.04 -1.56
C GLY A 175 -3.71 -8.84 -0.78
N GLY A 176 -3.09 -7.69 -1.03
CA GLY A 176 -3.44 -6.44 -0.39
C GLY A 176 -2.31 -5.42 -0.33
N LEU A 177 -2.61 -4.28 0.28
CA LEU A 177 -1.71 -3.20 0.64
C LEU A 177 -1.50 -3.19 2.15
N ALA A 178 -0.25 -3.04 2.58
CA ALA A 178 0.09 -2.82 3.98
C ALA A 178 0.98 -1.58 4.12
N ASP A 179 0.58 -0.61 4.95
CA ASP A 179 1.43 0.52 5.30
C ASP A 179 1.99 0.37 6.73
N LEU A 180 3.32 0.31 6.86
CA LEU A 180 4.02 0.30 8.14
C LEU A 180 4.26 1.71 8.66
N SER A 181 4.58 1.85 9.96
CA SER A 181 4.89 3.16 10.54
C SER A 181 6.16 3.75 9.92
N GLY A 182 6.14 5.06 9.63
CA GLY A 182 7.31 5.80 9.14
C GLY A 182 8.22 6.34 10.24
N GLY A 183 7.78 6.29 11.51
CA GLY A 183 8.51 6.83 12.65
C GLY A 183 9.51 5.85 13.26
N THR A 184 10.47 6.37 14.03
CA THR A 184 11.48 5.58 14.76
C THR A 184 11.02 5.17 16.17
N SER A 185 9.82 5.57 16.59
CA SER A 185 9.32 5.36 17.95
C SER A 185 8.67 3.99 18.17
N GLY A 186 8.36 3.25 17.09
CA GLY A 186 7.73 1.94 17.14
C GLY A 186 8.73 0.77 17.09
N ASP A 187 8.35 -0.36 17.65
CA ASP A 187 9.08 -1.62 17.48
C ASP A 187 8.85 -2.17 16.05
N VAL A 188 9.79 -1.85 15.16
CA VAL A 188 9.76 -2.26 13.74
C VAL A 188 9.65 -3.78 13.60
N ALA A 189 10.29 -4.55 14.47
CA ALA A 189 10.21 -6.02 14.42
C ALA A 189 8.81 -6.49 14.81
N ALA A 190 8.18 -5.86 15.80
CA ALA A 190 6.81 -6.18 16.18
C ALA A 190 5.79 -5.82 15.09
N GLU A 191 5.96 -4.72 14.35
CA GLU A 191 5.10 -4.41 13.20
C GLU A 191 5.24 -5.45 12.08
N TRP A 192 6.47 -5.86 11.74
CA TRP A 192 6.68 -6.93 10.77
C TRP A 192 6.14 -8.27 11.26
N SER A 193 6.28 -8.58 12.55
CA SER A 193 5.70 -9.74 13.20
C SER A 193 4.17 -9.76 13.01
N GLY A 194 3.49 -8.64 13.31
CA GLY A 194 2.04 -8.51 13.11
C GLY A 194 1.62 -8.57 11.64
N PHE A 195 2.44 -8.04 10.72
CA PHE A 195 2.20 -8.20 9.29
C PHE A 195 2.30 -9.67 8.86
N VAL A 196 3.33 -10.38 9.30
CA VAL A 196 3.50 -11.81 9.02
C VAL A 196 2.30 -12.59 9.54
N ASP A 197 1.90 -12.37 10.79
CA ASP A 197 0.73 -13.02 11.40
C ASP A 197 -0.54 -12.77 10.57
N ARG A 198 -0.75 -11.54 10.11
CA ARG A 198 -1.94 -11.18 9.32
C ARG A 198 -2.01 -11.92 7.99
N ILE A 199 -0.88 -12.16 7.32
CA ILE A 199 -0.86 -12.78 5.99
C ILE A 199 -0.66 -14.30 6.01
N THR A 200 -0.25 -14.87 7.14
CA THR A 200 -0.17 -16.33 7.35
C THR A 200 -1.46 -16.90 7.93
N THR A 201 -2.21 -16.12 8.72
CA THR A 201 -3.48 -16.55 9.31
C THR A 201 -4.55 -16.76 8.22
N PRO A 202 -5.18 -17.95 8.14
CA PRO A 202 -6.32 -18.20 7.27
C PRO A 202 -7.48 -17.25 7.59
N ASP A 203 -8.18 -16.78 6.56
CA ASP A 203 -9.35 -15.91 6.74
C ASP A 203 -10.63 -16.70 6.51
N ASP A 204 -11.25 -17.16 7.59
CA ASP A 204 -12.49 -17.94 7.55
C ASP A 204 -13.75 -17.04 7.40
N SER A 205 -13.59 -15.71 7.41
CA SER A 205 -14.71 -14.76 7.50
C SER A 205 -15.33 -14.36 6.15
N GLY A 206 -14.73 -14.80 5.04
CA GLY A 206 -15.16 -14.45 3.68
C GLY A 206 -14.97 -12.97 3.29
N HIS A 207 -14.54 -12.11 4.22
CA HIS A 207 -14.28 -10.68 4.01
C HIS A 207 -12.85 -10.35 4.38
N ARG A 208 -11.94 -10.55 3.44
CA ARG A 208 -10.52 -10.26 3.65
C ARG A 208 -10.26 -8.77 3.49
N GLU A 209 -9.85 -8.12 4.57
CA GLU A 209 -9.27 -6.78 4.51
C GLU A 209 -8.00 -6.81 3.66
N ASP A 210 -8.03 -6.18 2.50
CA ASP A 210 -6.94 -6.11 1.52
C ASP A 210 -6.18 -4.77 1.60
N GLN A 211 -6.55 -3.90 2.53
CA GLN A 211 -5.87 -2.64 2.82
C GLN A 211 -5.74 -2.52 4.32
N ILE A 212 -4.50 -2.55 4.80
CA ILE A 212 -4.19 -2.47 6.22
C ILE A 212 -3.09 -1.44 6.47
N ALA A 213 -3.06 -0.91 7.68
CA ALA A 213 -1.91 -0.21 8.21
C ALA A 213 -1.56 -0.76 9.59
N LEU A 214 -0.27 -0.87 9.88
CA LEU A 214 0.23 -1.31 11.17
C LEU A 214 0.88 -0.12 11.87
N ARG A 215 0.42 0.18 13.09
CA ARG A 215 0.96 1.21 13.97
C ARG A 215 0.97 0.68 15.39
N ASP A 216 2.12 0.67 16.05
CA ASP A 216 2.25 0.27 17.46
C ASP A 216 1.54 -1.06 17.77
N GLN A 217 1.79 -2.09 16.94
CA GLN A 217 1.18 -3.43 17.00
C GLN A 217 -0.35 -3.48 16.78
N THR A 218 -0.97 -2.35 16.47
CA THR A 218 -2.39 -2.26 16.14
C THR A 218 -2.57 -2.27 14.62
N VAL A 219 -3.49 -3.10 14.14
CA VAL A 219 -3.89 -3.12 12.74
C VAL A 219 -5.06 -2.16 12.54
N TYR A 220 -4.96 -1.33 11.52
CA TYR A 220 -5.98 -0.38 11.10
C TYR A 220 -6.45 -0.70 9.68
N VAL A 221 -7.73 -0.45 9.41
CA VAL A 221 -8.36 -0.68 8.10
C VAL A 221 -9.09 0.58 7.64
N PRO A 222 -8.98 0.96 6.36
CA PRO A 222 -9.61 2.17 5.87
C PRO A 222 -11.11 1.94 5.65
N ARG A 223 -11.90 2.96 5.98
CA ARG A 223 -13.34 3.03 5.73
C ARG A 223 -13.66 4.36 5.10
N LEU A 224 -14.44 4.34 4.02
CA LEU A 224 -15.00 5.56 3.45
C LEU A 224 -16.22 5.96 4.28
N VAL A 225 -16.15 7.10 4.97
CA VAL A 225 -17.22 7.60 5.83
C VAL A 225 -17.67 8.98 5.37
N ARG A 226 -18.93 9.32 5.64
CA ARG A 226 -19.43 10.69 5.42
C ARG A 226 -18.76 11.65 6.40
N ARG A 227 -18.36 12.84 5.92
CA ARG A 227 -17.81 13.89 6.78
C ARG A 227 -18.95 14.54 7.56
N ALA A 228 -18.96 14.37 8.88
CA ALA A 228 -19.98 14.94 9.74
C ALA A 228 -19.85 16.47 9.91
N THR A 229 -18.64 17.02 9.78
CA THR A 229 -18.38 18.45 9.95
C THR A 229 -18.99 19.26 8.81
N GLN A 230 -19.92 20.16 9.10
CA GLN A 230 -20.54 21.04 8.11
C GLN A 230 -19.48 21.89 7.38
N PRO A 231 -19.70 22.23 6.09
CA PRO A 231 -18.80 23.12 5.38
C PRO A 231 -18.69 24.44 6.13
N SER A 232 -17.49 25.02 6.18
CA SER A 232 -17.32 26.39 6.65
C SER A 232 -18.14 27.30 5.73
N GLY A 233 -19.12 28.00 6.30
CA GLY A 233 -19.88 29.03 5.59
C GLY A 233 -19.09 30.32 5.33
N THR A 234 -17.85 30.41 5.84
CA THR A 234 -16.98 31.56 5.65
C THR A 234 -16.58 31.68 4.18
N PRO A 235 -16.94 32.77 3.49
CA PRO A 235 -16.53 32.98 2.10
C PRO A 235 -15.01 33.01 1.96
N LEU A 236 -14.49 32.42 0.89
CA LEU A 236 -13.07 32.49 0.55
C LEU A 236 -12.66 33.96 0.40
N GLN A 237 -11.72 34.42 1.22
CA GLN A 237 -11.16 35.77 1.14
C GLN A 237 -9.86 35.72 0.32
N LEU A 238 -9.90 36.23 -0.90
CA LEU A 238 -8.71 36.43 -1.73
C LEU A 238 -8.18 37.85 -1.51
N ARG A 239 -6.86 37.99 -1.44
CA ARG A 239 -6.22 39.30 -1.31
C ARG A 239 -6.19 39.98 -2.68
N ASP A 240 -6.60 41.24 -2.71
CA ASP A 240 -6.64 42.09 -3.91
C ASP A 240 -5.24 42.47 -4.42
N ASN A 241 -4.23 42.42 -3.55
CA ASN A 241 -2.85 42.76 -3.83
C ASN A 241 -1.90 41.54 -3.94
N ALA A 242 -2.43 40.36 -4.27
CA ALA A 242 -1.65 39.13 -4.38
C ALA A 242 -1.74 38.49 -5.78
N THR A 243 -0.75 37.66 -6.11
CA THR A 243 -0.73 36.84 -7.32
C THR A 243 -0.94 35.37 -6.95
N TYR A 244 -1.81 34.68 -7.69
CA TYR A 244 -2.13 33.27 -7.50
C TYR A 244 -1.77 32.49 -8.78
N LEU A 245 -0.99 31.41 -8.63
CA LEU A 245 -0.64 30.51 -9.75
C LEU A 245 -1.67 29.39 -9.86
N VAL A 246 -2.29 29.26 -11.03
CA VAL A 246 -3.18 28.14 -11.36
C VAL A 246 -2.54 27.29 -12.45
N THR A 247 -2.04 26.12 -12.07
CA THR A 247 -1.52 25.14 -13.03
C THR A 247 -2.67 24.50 -13.79
N GLY A 248 -2.61 24.45 -15.13
CA GLY A 248 -3.72 23.95 -15.94
C GLY A 248 -4.95 24.86 -15.97
N GLY A 249 -4.78 26.17 -15.67
CA GLY A 249 -5.89 27.14 -15.58
C GLY A 249 -6.72 27.34 -16.85
N LEU A 250 -6.21 26.91 -18.01
CA LEU A 250 -6.95 26.92 -19.28
C LEU A 250 -7.71 25.61 -19.55
N GLY A 251 -7.67 24.65 -18.62
CA GLY A 251 -8.39 23.38 -18.69
C GLY A 251 -9.80 23.46 -18.14
N SER A 252 -10.58 22.39 -18.32
CA SER A 252 -12.00 22.32 -17.96
C SER A 252 -12.33 22.51 -16.47
N ILE A 253 -11.38 22.24 -15.57
CA ILE A 253 -11.52 22.44 -14.12
C ILE A 253 -10.97 23.82 -13.68
N GLY A 254 -10.03 24.37 -14.46
CA GLY A 254 -9.34 25.62 -14.11
C GLY A 254 -10.13 26.89 -14.47
N LEU A 255 -11.08 26.79 -15.40
CA LEU A 255 -12.02 27.83 -15.82
C LEU A 255 -13.32 27.76 -15.01
#